data_AF-A0A970LLC6-F1
#
_entry.id   AF-A0A970LLC6-F1
#
_cell.length_a   1.000
_cell.length_b   1.000
_cell.length_c   1.000
_cell.angle_alpha   90.00
_cell.angle_beta   90.00
_cell.angle_gamma   90.00
#
_symmetry.space_group_name_H-M   'P 1'
#
loop_
_entity.id
_entity.type
_entity.pdbx_description
1 polymer ?
#
loop_
_entity_poly.entity_id
_entity_poly.type
_entity_poly.pdbx_seq_one_letter_code
_entity_poly.pdbx_strand_id
1 'polypeptide(L)'
;MLQNFTILLEANVDQAKPGGGNLLMSLLPMILIFGLMYLLMVRPQKREEKKMREQINAMRVGDSVVTIGGVVGKIMNLSDDEVTIATSVANTMMTFKKQAISTVIQSEENKKLAEKERELSGEPEKKSFFDRFKKDKDDSTSNSPEK
;
A
#
# COMPACT_ATOMS: atom_id res chain seq x y z
N MET A 1 46.82 8.67 21.64
CA MET A 1 46.11 8.76 20.35
C MET A 1 44.64 8.32 20.44
N LEU A 2 43.93 8.58 21.56
CA LEU A 2 42.52 8.15 21.72
C LEU A 2 41.68 9.14 22.55
N GLN A 3 41.80 10.45 22.30
CA GLN A 3 40.98 11.48 23.00
C GLN A 3 40.12 12.37 22.07
N ASN A 4 40.13 12.15 20.75
CA ASN A 4 39.56 13.11 19.81
C ASN A 4 38.26 12.64 19.10
N PHE A 5 37.70 11.49 19.46
CA PHE A 5 36.52 10.95 18.75
C PHE A 5 35.17 11.33 19.39
N THR A 6 35.17 11.94 20.57
CA THR A 6 33.94 12.30 21.30
C THR A 6 33.41 13.70 20.94
N ILE A 7 34.22 14.57 20.31
CA ILE A 7 33.85 15.99 20.08
C ILE A 7 32.96 16.21 18.84
N LEU A 8 32.76 15.19 17.99
CA LEU A 8 31.93 15.31 16.78
C LEU A 8 30.48 14.83 16.94
N LEU A 9 30.06 14.38 18.13
CA LEU A 9 28.66 14.04 18.41
C LEU A 9 27.89 15.15 19.15
N GLU A 10 28.50 16.33 19.33
CA GLU A 10 27.94 17.42 20.14
C GLU A 10 27.79 18.74 19.35
N ALA A 11 27.75 18.68 18.03
CA ALA A 11 27.42 19.82 17.18
C ALA A 11 25.98 19.71 16.65
N ASN A 12 25.04 20.21 17.46
CA ASN A 12 23.67 20.59 17.11
C ASN A 12 22.61 19.48 17.02
N VAL A 13 22.53 18.61 18.03
CA VAL A 13 21.19 18.28 18.56
C VAL A 13 20.86 19.41 19.53
N ASP A 14 20.05 20.35 19.06
CA ASP A 14 19.57 21.49 19.83
C ASP A 14 19.05 21.02 21.19
N GLN A 15 19.53 21.69 22.24
CA GLN A 15 19.27 21.31 23.60
C GLN A 15 17.78 21.51 23.94
N ALA A 16 17.04 20.42 24.05
CA ALA A 16 15.82 20.38 24.85
C ALA A 16 16.21 20.52 26.34
N LYS A 17 16.45 21.75 26.77
CA LYS A 17 16.67 22.12 28.18
C LYS A 17 15.38 21.83 28.96
N PRO A 18 15.36 20.97 30.00
CA PRO A 18 14.21 20.86 30.89
C PRO A 18 14.28 22.03 31.89
N GLY A 19 14.00 23.23 31.41
CA GLY A 19 13.75 24.39 32.26
C GLY A 19 12.33 24.32 32.81
N GLY A 20 12.17 24.54 34.13
CA GLY A 20 10.90 24.51 34.85
C GLY A 20 9.91 25.61 34.46
N GLY A 21 9.47 25.61 33.20
CA GLY A 21 8.41 26.43 32.66
C GLY A 21 7.47 25.56 31.84
N ASN A 22 6.23 25.43 32.30
CA ASN A 22 5.08 24.83 31.62
C ASN A 22 5.31 23.43 31.04
N LEU A 23 4.92 22.39 31.80
CA LEU A 23 4.91 20.99 31.36
C LEU A 23 4.30 20.80 29.95
N LEU A 24 3.28 21.58 29.58
CA LEU A 24 2.71 21.56 28.23
C LEU A 24 3.71 21.89 27.12
N MET A 25 4.65 22.81 27.35
CA MET A 25 5.67 23.20 26.37
C MET A 25 6.76 22.12 26.23
N SER A 26 7.04 21.36 27.29
CA SER A 26 7.99 20.25 27.29
C SER A 26 7.41 18.96 26.70
N LEU A 27 6.10 18.71 26.87
CA LEU A 27 5.42 17.58 26.23
C LEU A 27 5.12 17.81 24.74
N LEU A 28 5.11 19.06 24.28
CA LEU A 28 4.86 19.42 22.88
C LEU A 28 5.80 18.69 21.87
N PRO A 29 7.14 18.73 22.01
CA PRO A 29 8.04 18.01 21.12
C PRO A 29 7.87 16.48 21.19
N MET A 30 7.55 15.92 22.36
CA MET A 30 7.33 14.49 22.54
C MET A 30 6.07 14.01 21.80
N ILE A 31 4.96 14.73 21.95
CA ILE A 31 3.69 14.45 21.25
C ILE A 31 3.86 14.64 19.73
N LEU A 32 4.63 15.63 19.30
CA LEU A 32 4.89 15.89 17.89
C LEU A 32 5.66 14.72 17.24
N ILE A 33 6.70 14.20 17.90
CA ILE A 33 7.47 13.04 17.43
C ILE A 33 6.60 11.78 17.38
N PHE A 34 5.87 11.47 18.45
CA PHE A 34 4.95 10.32 18.46
C PHE A 34 3.83 10.48 17.43
N GLY A 35 3.29 11.69 17.27
CA GLY A 35 2.26 12.00 16.28
C GLY A 35 2.76 11.81 14.86
N LEU A 36 3.97 12.27 14.56
CA LEU A 36 4.60 12.12 13.24
C LEU A 36 4.91 10.65 12.93
N MET A 37 5.45 9.90 13.90
CA MET A 37 5.74 8.47 13.77
C MET A 37 4.47 7.63 13.57
N TYR A 38 3.41 7.92 14.34
CA TYR A 38 2.10 7.27 14.18
C TYR A 38 1.48 7.58 12.82
N LEU A 39 1.53 8.85 12.38
CA LEU A 39 0.99 9.27 11.09
C LEU A 39 1.70 8.58 9.92
N LEU A 40 3.02 8.43 10.01
CA LEU A 40 3.81 7.77 8.97
C LEU A 40 3.67 6.26 8.97
N MET A 41 3.35 5.59 10.09
CA MET A 41 3.22 4.12 10.15
C MET A 41 1.79 3.61 9.88
N VAL A 42 0.76 4.33 10.32
CA VAL A 42 -0.65 3.93 10.13
C VAL A 42 -1.10 4.11 8.67
N ARG A 43 -0.54 5.09 7.96
CA ARG A 43 -0.86 5.36 6.55
C ARG A 43 -0.37 4.28 5.57
N PRO A 44 0.87 3.75 5.65
CA PRO A 44 1.36 2.71 4.73
C PRO A 44 0.70 1.35 4.96
N GLN A 45 0.54 0.90 6.21
CA GLN A 45 0.00 -0.45 6.50
C GLN A 45 -1.38 -0.67 5.90
N LYS A 46 -2.30 0.28 6.06
CA LYS A 46 -3.67 0.17 5.54
C LYS A 46 -3.72 0.06 4.00
N ARG A 47 -2.70 0.54 3.29
CA ARG A 47 -2.65 0.44 1.81
C ARG A 47 -2.20 -0.94 1.37
N GLU A 48 -1.24 -1.55 2.08
CA GLU A 48 -0.76 -2.90 1.78
C GLU A 48 -1.81 -3.95 2.10
N GLU A 49 -2.48 -3.85 3.25
CA GLU A 49 -3.57 -4.76 3.60
C GLU A 49 -4.72 -4.71 2.60
N LYS A 50 -5.08 -3.50 2.12
CA LYS A 50 -6.12 -3.35 1.09
C LYS A 50 -5.72 -4.00 -0.22
N LYS A 51 -4.49 -3.75 -0.70
CA LYS A 51 -3.97 -4.37 -1.92
C LYS A 51 -3.94 -5.89 -1.83
N MET A 52 -3.49 -6.43 -0.70
CA MET A 52 -3.44 -7.88 -0.46
C MET A 52 -4.85 -8.48 -0.46
N ARG A 53 -5.81 -7.84 0.23
CA ARG A 53 -7.22 -8.26 0.21
C ARG A 53 -7.83 -8.19 -1.19
N GLU A 54 -7.52 -7.15 -1.96
CA GLU A 54 -7.96 -7.02 -3.35
C GLU A 54 -7.40 -8.14 -4.24
N GLN A 55 -6.13 -8.49 -4.08
CA GLN A 55 -5.50 -9.61 -4.83
C GLN A 55 -6.13 -10.96 -4.47
N ILE A 56 -6.37 -11.21 -3.18
CA ILE A 56 -7.03 -12.44 -2.70
C ILE A 56 -8.49 -12.49 -3.15
N ASN A 57 -9.20 -11.36 -3.23
CA ASN A 57 -10.57 -11.34 -3.72
C ASN A 57 -10.68 -11.46 -5.25
N ALA A 58 -9.65 -11.05 -5.98
CA ALA A 58 -9.60 -11.11 -7.44
C ALA A 58 -9.13 -12.47 -7.98
N MET A 59 -8.84 -13.44 -7.12
CA MET A 59 -8.36 -14.76 -7.52
C MET A 59 -9.51 -15.62 -8.07
N ARG A 60 -9.21 -16.38 -9.11
CA ARG A 60 -10.18 -17.23 -9.81
C ARG A 60 -9.71 -18.68 -9.83
N VAL A 61 -10.65 -19.58 -10.11
CA VAL A 61 -10.32 -20.99 -10.35
C VAL A 61 -9.33 -21.08 -11.51
N GLY A 62 -8.29 -21.89 -11.34
CA GLY A 62 -7.22 -22.03 -12.32
C GLY A 62 -6.03 -21.10 -12.13
N ASP A 63 -6.09 -20.13 -11.22
CA ASP A 63 -4.92 -19.32 -10.86
C ASP A 63 -3.93 -20.11 -10.01
N SER A 64 -2.65 -19.76 -10.12
CA SER A 64 -1.59 -20.30 -9.28
C SER A 64 -1.44 -19.43 -8.04
N VAL A 65 -1.23 -20.05 -6.88
CA VAL A 65 -1.09 -19.33 -5.62
C VAL A 65 0.13 -19.80 -4.84
N VAL A 66 0.65 -18.90 -4.03
CA VAL A 66 1.70 -19.16 -3.05
C VAL A 66 1.11 -18.89 -1.67
N THR A 67 1.12 -19.91 -0.82
CA THR A 67 0.70 -19.76 0.58
C THR A 67 1.80 -19.10 1.42
N ILE A 68 1.47 -18.63 2.63
CA ILE A 68 2.44 -18.03 3.57
C ILE A 68 3.59 -18.99 3.89
N GLY A 69 3.34 -20.30 3.89
CA GLY A 69 4.34 -21.34 4.12
C GLY A 69 5.21 -21.67 2.90
N GLY A 70 5.07 -20.95 1.78
CA GLY A 70 5.82 -21.19 0.55
C GLY A 70 5.30 -22.36 -0.29
N VAL A 71 4.11 -22.89 0.02
CA VAL A 71 3.50 -23.95 -0.79
C VAL A 71 2.93 -23.33 -2.06
N VAL A 72 3.31 -23.89 -3.21
CA VAL A 72 2.83 -23.47 -4.53
C VAL A 72 1.84 -24.49 -5.05
N GLY A 73 0.70 -24.01 -5.53
CA GLY A 73 -0.36 -24.86 -6.09
C GLY A 73 -1.32 -24.11 -6.99
N LYS A 74 -2.17 -24.86 -7.69
CA LYS A 74 -3.22 -24.33 -8.56
C LYS A 74 -4.57 -24.39 -7.85
N ILE A 75 -5.37 -23.34 -7.98
CA ILE A 75 -6.70 -23.30 -7.36
C ILE A 75 -7.67 -24.20 -8.14
N MET A 76 -8.24 -25.18 -7.45
CA MET A 76 -9.24 -26.10 -7.99
C MET A 76 -10.66 -25.68 -7.61
N ASN A 77 -10.83 -25.13 -6.41
CA ASN A 77 -12.13 -24.67 -5.93
C ASN A 77 -11.97 -23.42 -5.04
N LEU A 78 -12.91 -22.50 -5.16
CA LEU A 78 -13.00 -21.26 -4.37
C LEU A 78 -14.35 -21.24 -3.64
N SER A 79 -14.29 -21.07 -2.33
CA SER A 79 -15.44 -20.79 -1.47
C SER A 79 -15.28 -19.39 -0.84
N ASP A 80 -16.23 -18.95 -0.02
CA ASP A 80 -16.20 -17.58 0.53
C ASP A 80 -15.00 -17.32 1.45
N ASP A 81 -14.65 -18.27 2.32
CA ASP A 81 -13.54 -18.15 3.28
C ASP A 81 -12.41 -19.18 3.03
N GLU A 82 -12.64 -20.13 2.13
CA GLU A 82 -11.76 -21.27 1.89
C GLU A 82 -11.38 -21.37 0.41
N VAL A 83 -10.19 -21.90 0.17
CA VAL A 83 -9.66 -22.20 -1.16
C VAL A 83 -9.06 -23.60 -1.14
N THR A 84 -9.43 -24.42 -2.10
CA THR A 84 -8.83 -25.74 -2.31
C THR A 84 -7.79 -25.63 -3.41
N ILE A 85 -6.54 -25.93 -3.07
CA ILE A 85 -5.41 -25.91 -3.99
C ILE A 85 -4.92 -27.33 -4.25
N ALA A 86 -4.46 -27.57 -5.47
CA ALA A 86 -3.76 -28.80 -5.85
C ALA A 86 -2.25 -28.54 -5.90
N THR A 87 -1.49 -29.36 -5.18
CA THR A 87 -0.03 -29.31 -5.18
C THR A 87 0.53 -29.89 -6.49
N SER A 88 1.56 -29.25 -7.05
CA SER A 88 2.10 -29.61 -8.37
C SER A 88 2.65 -31.03 -8.51
N VAL A 89 3.15 -31.62 -7.42
CA VAL A 89 3.85 -32.93 -7.48
C VAL A 89 2.90 -34.11 -7.37
N ALA A 90 1.94 -34.05 -6.46
CA ALA A 90 1.08 -35.18 -6.11
C ALA A 90 -0.40 -34.95 -6.45
N ASN A 91 -0.76 -33.78 -7.00
CA ASN A 91 -2.15 -33.33 -7.18
C ASN A 91 -3.01 -33.47 -5.91
N THR A 92 -2.37 -33.50 -4.73
CA THR A 92 -3.07 -33.56 -3.45
C THR A 92 -3.88 -32.28 -3.29
N MET A 93 -5.18 -32.45 -3.07
CA MET A 93 -6.08 -31.35 -2.78
C MET A 93 -5.99 -31.01 -1.30
N MET A 94 -5.68 -29.76 -1.01
CA MET A 94 -5.60 -29.24 0.35
C MET A 94 -6.43 -27.97 0.44
N THR A 95 -7.25 -27.88 1.49
CA THR A 95 -8.07 -26.70 1.74
C THR A 95 -7.37 -25.78 2.73
N PHE A 96 -7.25 -24.51 2.34
CA PHE A 96 -6.68 -23.45 3.14
C PHE A 96 -7.69 -22.32 3.31
N LYS A 97 -7.56 -21.55 4.38
CA LYS A 97 -8.27 -20.28 4.51
C LYS A 97 -7.70 -19.27 3.52
N LYS A 98 -8.54 -18.37 2.99
CA LYS A 98 -8.09 -17.30 2.08
C LYS A 98 -6.98 -16.43 2.68
N GLN A 99 -7.05 -16.19 3.99
CA GLN A 99 -6.02 -15.45 4.73
C GLN A 99 -4.62 -16.12 4.72
N ALA A 100 -4.53 -17.41 4.37
CA ALA A 100 -3.27 -18.14 4.28
C ALA A 100 -2.58 -17.98 2.92
N ILE A 101 -3.19 -17.25 1.97
CA ILE A 101 -2.63 -16.97 0.66
C ILE A 101 -1.80 -15.68 0.73
N SER A 102 -0.54 -15.77 0.31
CA SER A 102 0.39 -14.65 0.29
C SER A 102 0.37 -13.95 -1.07
N THR A 103 0.42 -14.74 -2.15
CA THR A 103 0.51 -14.22 -3.51
C THR A 103 -0.41 -15.00 -4.44
N VAL A 104 -1.10 -14.28 -5.31
CA VAL A 104 -1.93 -14.83 -6.39
C VAL A 104 -1.25 -14.50 -7.72
N ILE A 105 -1.02 -15.53 -8.53
CA ILE A 105 -0.50 -15.45 -9.89
C ILE A 105 -1.66 -15.77 -10.83
N GLN A 106 -2.26 -14.73 -11.38
CA GLN A 106 -3.38 -14.87 -12.30
C GLN A 106 -2.94 -15.55 -13.59
N SER A 107 -3.71 -16.54 -14.04
CA SER A 107 -3.48 -17.17 -15.34
C SER A 107 -3.78 -16.18 -16.48
N GLU A 108 -3.10 -16.35 -17.61
CA GLU A 108 -3.30 -15.50 -18.80
C GLU A 108 -4.76 -15.50 -19.29
N GLU A 109 -5.47 -16.62 -19.11
CA GLU A 109 -6.89 -16.73 -19.41
C GLU A 109 -7.72 -15.87 -18.46
N ASN A 110 -7.50 -15.97 -17.15
CA ASN A 110 -8.21 -15.18 -16.14
C ASN A 110 -7.91 -13.68 -16.25
N LYS A 111 -6.70 -13.30 -16.68
CA LYS A 111 -6.32 -11.91 -16.95
C LYS A 111 -7.10 -11.33 -18.14
N LYS A 112 -7.20 -12.08 -19.24
CA LYS A 112 -7.99 -11.68 -20.43
C LYS A 112 -9.49 -11.60 -20.10
N LEU A 113 -10.01 -12.49 -19.27
CA LEU A 113 -11.39 -12.44 -18.82
C LEU A 113 -11.66 -11.19 -17.96
N ALA A 114 -10.73 -10.83 -17.07
CA ALA A 114 -10.84 -9.61 -16.27
C ALA A 114 -10.76 -8.33 -17.11
N GLU A 115 -9.95 -8.32 -18.18
CA GLU A 115 -9.90 -7.21 -19.15
C GLU A 115 -11.19 -7.11 -19.97
N LYS A 116 -11.72 -8.25 -20.44
CA LYS A 116 -12.97 -8.30 -21.22
C LYS A 116 -14.21 -7.90 -20.42
N GLU A 117 -14.28 -8.27 -19.13
CA GLU A 117 -15.33 -7.82 -18.21
C GLU A 117 -15.27 -6.30 -17.96
N ARG A 118 -14.06 -5.71 -17.93
CA ARG A 118 -13.86 -4.25 -17.81
C ARG A 118 -14.25 -3.50 -19.07
N GLU A 119 -14.04 -4.09 -20.24
CA GLU A 119 -14.48 -3.51 -21.53
C GLU A 119 -16.00 -3.61 -21.72
N LEU A 120 -16.64 -4.70 -21.27
CA LEU A 120 -18.08 -4.93 -21.43
C LEU A 120 -18.94 -4.15 -20.41
N SER A 121 -18.40 -3.84 -19.24
CA SER A 121 -19.12 -3.09 -18.20
C SER A 121 -19.20 -1.58 -18.41
N GLY A 122 -18.58 -1.02 -19.46
CA GLY A 122 -18.91 0.30 -19.99
C GLY A 122 -19.05 1.43 -18.96
N GLU A 123 -18.06 1.64 -18.09
CA GLU A 123 -17.96 2.89 -17.32
C GLU A 123 -16.49 3.33 -17.22
N PRO A 124 -16.19 4.62 -17.50
CA PRO A 124 -14.89 5.04 -17.97
C PRO A 124 -13.88 5.10 -16.83
N GLU A 125 -12.62 5.13 -17.25
CA GLU A 125 -11.48 5.60 -16.46
C GLU A 125 -11.93 6.52 -15.33
N LYS A 126 -11.52 6.19 -14.10
CA LYS A 126 -11.44 7.16 -13.03
C LYS A 126 -10.54 8.29 -13.55
N LYS A 127 -11.15 9.26 -14.25
CA LYS A 127 -10.57 10.56 -14.53
C LYS A 127 -10.03 11.01 -13.21
N SER A 128 -8.72 11.08 -13.21
CA SER A 128 -7.90 11.52 -12.12
C SER A 128 -8.61 12.72 -11.50
N PHE A 129 -8.96 12.64 -10.21
CA PHE A 129 -9.40 13.80 -9.43
C PHE A 129 -8.41 14.98 -9.60
N PHE A 130 -7.18 14.64 -9.99
CA PHE A 130 -6.08 15.51 -10.36
C PHE A 130 -6.24 16.28 -11.68
N ASP A 131 -7.03 15.81 -12.65
CA ASP A 131 -7.22 16.52 -13.94
C ASP A 131 -8.18 17.70 -13.83
N ARG A 132 -9.09 17.71 -12.85
CA ARG A 132 -9.94 18.87 -12.56
C ARG A 132 -9.18 20.02 -11.90
N PHE A 133 -8.06 19.74 -11.22
CA PHE A 133 -7.29 20.77 -10.53
C PHE A 133 -6.23 21.47 -11.39
N LYS A 134 -5.97 20.99 -12.62
CA LYS A 134 -4.98 21.60 -13.53
C LYS A 134 -5.55 22.60 -14.54
N LYS A 135 -6.87 22.68 -14.72
CA LYS A 135 -7.47 23.48 -15.79
C LYS A 135 -7.70 24.96 -15.46
N ASP A 136 -7.61 25.36 -14.19
CA ASP A 136 -8.02 26.71 -13.76
C ASP A 136 -6.87 27.73 -13.62
N LYS A 137 -5.64 27.42 -14.08
CA LYS A 137 -4.49 28.31 -13.83
C LYS A 137 -3.79 28.95 -15.04
N ASP A 138 -4.17 28.63 -16.27
CA ASP A 138 -3.39 29.05 -17.45
C ASP A 138 -4.08 30.07 -18.39
N ASP A 139 -5.36 30.43 -18.20
CA ASP A 139 -6.04 31.39 -19.08
C ASP A 139 -6.54 32.64 -18.33
N SER A 140 -5.67 33.65 -18.16
CA SER A 140 -6.06 35.09 -18.16
C SER A 140 -4.89 36.08 -18.08
N THR A 141 -3.71 35.75 -18.64
CA THR A 141 -2.71 36.75 -19.02
C THR A 141 -2.47 36.72 -20.52
N SER A 142 -3.42 37.24 -21.29
CA SER A 142 -3.14 38.05 -22.48
C SER A 142 -4.45 38.49 -23.12
N ASN A 143 -4.84 39.73 -22.88
CA ASN A 143 -5.38 40.52 -23.98
C ASN A 143 -4.97 41.99 -23.78
N SER A 144 -4.02 42.42 -24.60
CA SER A 144 -3.72 43.83 -24.82
C SER A 144 -4.98 44.56 -25.30
N PRO A 145 -5.32 45.73 -24.74
CA PRO A 145 -6.06 46.73 -25.48
C PRO A 145 -5.08 47.53 -26.33
N GLU A 146 -5.07 47.28 -27.62
CA GLU A 146 -4.57 48.21 -28.63
C GLU A 146 -5.65 49.29 -28.84
N LYS A 147 -5.47 50.45 -28.18
CA LYS A 147 -5.70 51.83 -28.65
C LYS A 147 -5.74 52.82 -27.49
#